data_AF-A0A1M7JHD0-F1
#
_entry.id   AF-A0A1M7JHD0-F1
#
_cell.length_a   1.000
_cell.length_b   1.000
_cell.length_c   1.000
_cell.angle_alpha   90.00
_cell.angle_beta   90.00
_cell.angle_gamma   90.00
#
_symmetry.space_group_name_H-M   'P 1'
#
loop_
_entity.id
_entity.type
_entity.pdbx_description
1 polymer ?
#
loop_
_entity_poly.entity_id
_entity_poly.type
_entity_poly.pdbx_seq_one_letter_code
_entity_poly.pdbx_strand_id
1 'polypeptide(L)'
;MALELPEDLLKRAADVHGTQGKPAPRSVSSALKNAKDWFGDFRLAINARAGGGRRIPTFRESIPNLAPVALLIWLFAGHEIYQRAAVALNGTVVSSETGCLQPYNNRCDTTYIVESQNHVRSTYVAGPTDASLERRLPVGTLIQKDKWALTYSVNGKIVNDFPINFYGGLMLFGLVCALFGRPSSRKPI
;
A
#
# COMPACT_ATOMS: atom_id res chain seq x y z
N MET A 1 -30.89 40.46 -13.78
CA MET A 1 -30.68 39.51 -14.90
C MET A 1 -30.71 38.11 -14.30
N ALA A 2 -31.85 37.43 -14.40
CA ALA A 2 -32.01 36.07 -13.91
C ALA A 2 -31.56 35.12 -15.03
N LEU A 3 -30.60 34.24 -14.72
CA LEU A 3 -30.14 33.18 -15.61
C LEU A 3 -31.12 32.01 -15.47
N GLU A 4 -32.02 31.86 -16.44
CA GLU A 4 -32.88 30.69 -16.57
C GLU A 4 -32.00 29.49 -16.97
N LEU A 5 -31.91 28.50 -16.06
CA LEU A 5 -31.26 27.23 -16.35
C LEU A 5 -32.19 26.37 -17.22
N PRO A 6 -31.71 25.79 -18.33
CA PRO A 6 -32.53 24.96 -19.21
C PRO A 6 -32.95 23.66 -18.52
N GLU A 7 -34.25 23.35 -18.54
CA GLU A 7 -34.86 22.18 -17.89
C GLU A 7 -34.27 20.83 -18.35
N ASP A 8 -33.64 20.80 -19.53
CA ASP A 8 -32.98 19.62 -20.08
C ASP A 8 -31.76 19.14 -19.28
N LEU A 9 -31.12 20.04 -18.52
CA LEU A 9 -30.02 19.69 -17.61
C LEU A 9 -30.52 18.97 -16.34
N LEU A 10 -31.76 19.24 -15.93
CA LEU A 10 -32.36 18.67 -14.72
C LEU A 10 -32.79 17.21 -14.94
N LYS A 11 -33.24 16.85 -16.15
CA LYS A 11 -33.55 15.45 -16.51
C LYS A 11 -32.32 14.55 -16.63
N ARG A 12 -31.17 15.08 -17.08
CA ARG A 12 -29.93 14.28 -17.17
C ARG A 12 -29.28 13.98 -15.82
N ALA A 13 -29.57 14.77 -14.78
CA ALA A 13 -29.09 14.49 -13.42
C ALA A 13 -29.83 13.31 -12.75
N ALA A 14 -31.03 12.95 -13.22
CA ALA A 14 -31.84 11.89 -12.61
C ALA A 14 -31.45 10.47 -13.07
N ASP A 15 -30.84 10.30 -14.24
CA ASP A 15 -30.57 8.97 -14.84
C ASP A 15 -29.17 8.39 -14.51
N VAL A 16 -28.34 9.12 -13.75
CA VAL A 16 -26.99 8.66 -13.35
C VAL A 16 -27.01 7.99 -11.96
N HIS A 17 -28.14 7.38 -11.60
CA HIS A 17 -28.25 6.46 -10.46
C HIS A 17 -28.59 5.03 -10.91
N GLY A 18 -27.92 4.60 -11.98
CA GLY A 18 -27.77 3.18 -12.29
C GLY A 18 -26.99 2.51 -11.15
N THR A 19 -27.70 1.76 -10.33
CA THR A 19 -27.18 0.89 -9.27
C THR A 19 -26.16 -0.09 -9.86
N GLN A 20 -24.88 0.28 -9.82
CA GLN A 20 -23.80 -0.70 -9.91
C GLN A 20 -23.97 -1.65 -8.72
N GLY A 21 -24.58 -2.80 -9.01
CA GLY A 21 -24.64 -3.92 -8.08
C GLY A 21 -23.24 -4.19 -7.57
N LYS A 22 -23.01 -3.93 -6.27
CA LYS A 22 -21.79 -4.32 -5.57
C LYS A 22 -21.56 -5.80 -5.89
N PRO A 23 -20.48 -6.17 -6.60
CA PRO A 23 -20.18 -7.57 -6.82
C PRO A 23 -20.03 -8.22 -5.44
N ALA A 24 -20.81 -9.27 -5.20
CA ALA A 24 -20.78 -10.01 -3.95
C ALA A 24 -19.33 -10.39 -3.62
N PRO A 25 -18.91 -10.31 -2.34
CA PRO A 25 -17.56 -10.66 -1.94
C PRO A 25 -17.28 -12.10 -2.37
N ARG A 26 -16.39 -12.27 -3.36
CA ARG A 26 -15.94 -13.58 -3.81
C ARG A 26 -15.37 -14.30 -2.59
N SER A 27 -16.02 -15.40 -2.21
CA SER A 27 -15.64 -16.25 -1.10
C SER A 27 -14.15 -16.58 -1.16
N VAL A 28 -13.45 -16.44 -0.03
CA VAL A 28 -12.02 -16.72 0.13
C VAL A 28 -11.63 -18.11 -0.40
N SER A 29 -12.56 -19.07 -0.37
CA SER A 29 -12.35 -20.41 -0.93
C SER A 29 -12.20 -20.43 -2.45
N SER A 30 -12.86 -19.51 -3.17
CA SER A 30 -12.77 -19.39 -4.63
C SER A 30 -11.43 -18.77 -5.08
N ALA A 31 -10.93 -17.79 -4.32
CA ALA A 31 -9.61 -17.20 -4.57
C ALA A 31 -8.47 -18.21 -4.34
N LEU A 32 -8.59 -19.04 -3.29
CA LEU A 32 -7.63 -20.12 -3.00
C LEU A 32 -7.61 -21.23 -4.06
N LYS A 33 -8.78 -21.59 -4.61
CA LYS A 33 -8.85 -22.56 -5.72
C LYS A 33 -8.20 -22.02 -6.99
N ASN A 34 -8.50 -20.78 -7.37
CA ASN A 34 -7.89 -20.16 -8.56
C ASN A 34 -6.36 -20.04 -8.45
N ALA A 35 -5.84 -19.76 -7.25
CA ALA A 35 -4.39 -19.75 -7.02
C ALA A 35 -3.78 -21.15 -7.21
N LYS A 36 -4.43 -22.20 -6.68
CA LYS A 36 -3.95 -23.57 -6.79
C LYS A 36 -3.90 -24.06 -8.24
N ASP A 37 -4.93 -23.76 -9.02
CA ASP A 37 -4.99 -24.15 -10.44
C ASP A 37 -3.94 -23.40 -11.27
N TRP A 38 -3.78 -22.10 -11.04
CA TRP A 38 -2.73 -21.29 -11.67
C TRP A 38 -1.31 -21.80 -11.36
N PHE A 39 -1.04 -22.23 -10.12
CA PHE A 39 0.24 -22.88 -9.76
C PHE A 39 0.44 -24.24 -10.45
N GLY A 40 -0.65 -24.97 -10.74
CA GLY A 40 -0.61 -26.22 -11.50
C GLY A 40 -0.16 -26.00 -12.95
N ASP A 41 -0.79 -25.04 -13.63
CA ASP A 41 -0.46 -24.70 -15.02
C ASP A 41 0.95 -24.12 -15.17
N PHE A 42 1.38 -23.30 -14.21
CA PHE A 42 2.75 -22.75 -14.18
C PHE A 42 3.82 -23.84 -14.09
N ARG A 43 3.57 -24.89 -13.29
CA ARG A 43 4.47 -26.05 -13.21
C ARG A 43 4.55 -26.81 -14.53
N LEU A 44 3.44 -26.94 -15.24
CA LEU A 44 3.38 -27.64 -16.52
C LEU A 44 4.11 -26.87 -17.63
N ALA A 45 3.97 -25.54 -17.66
CA ALA A 45 4.66 -24.67 -18.60
C ALA A 45 6.19 -24.66 -18.41
N ILE A 46 6.67 -24.76 -17.16
CA ILE A 46 8.11 -24.85 -16.87
C ILE A 46 8.69 -26.19 -17.35
N ASN A 47 7.96 -27.29 -17.15
CA ASN A 47 8.43 -28.63 -17.54
C ASN A 47 8.49 -28.83 -19.06
N ALA A 48 7.58 -28.22 -19.84
CA ALA A 48 7.56 -28.36 -21.30
C ALA A 48 8.79 -27.74 -22.00
N ARG A 49 9.48 -26.78 -21.37
CA ARG A 49 10.66 -26.11 -21.93
C ARG A 49 11.98 -26.84 -21.67
N ALA A 50 11.95 -27.97 -20.94
CA ALA A 50 13.11 -28.73 -20.50
C ALA A 50 13.63 -29.78 -21.52
N GLY A 51 12.95 -29.99 -22.64
CA GLY A 51 13.20 -31.09 -23.60
C GLY A 51 14.51 -31.03 -24.39
N GLY A 52 15.43 -30.10 -24.09
CA GLY A 52 16.65 -29.88 -24.86
C GLY A 52 17.93 -30.04 -24.04
N GLY A 53 18.24 -31.25 -23.56
CA GLY A 53 19.58 -31.76 -23.16
C GLY A 53 20.45 -30.97 -22.16
N ARG A 54 20.08 -29.75 -21.79
CA ARG A 54 20.75 -28.89 -20.82
C ARG A 54 20.09 -29.15 -19.48
N ARG A 55 20.86 -29.61 -18.48
CA ARG A 55 20.39 -29.65 -17.08
C ARG A 55 19.86 -28.26 -16.74
N ILE A 56 18.56 -28.17 -16.46
CA ILE A 56 18.00 -26.95 -15.85
C ILE A 56 18.74 -26.81 -14.51
N PRO A 57 19.48 -25.71 -14.28
CA PRO A 57 20.07 -25.47 -12.98
C PRO A 57 18.94 -25.56 -11.98
N THR A 58 19.11 -26.40 -10.96
CA THR A 58 18.10 -26.49 -9.91
C THR A 58 17.88 -25.09 -9.32
N PHE A 59 16.68 -24.78 -8.82
CA PHE A 59 16.40 -23.46 -8.22
C PHE A 59 17.45 -23.03 -7.18
N ARG A 60 18.10 -24.03 -6.57
CA ARG A 60 19.20 -23.90 -5.62
C ARG A 60 20.52 -23.41 -6.22
N GLU A 61 20.77 -23.66 -7.50
CA GLU A 61 21.96 -23.24 -8.27
C GLU A 61 21.75 -21.90 -8.99
N SER A 62 20.50 -21.56 -9.35
CA SER A 62 20.21 -20.36 -10.15
C SER A 62 20.13 -19.05 -9.34
N ILE A 63 20.06 -19.11 -8.01
CA ILE A 63 20.03 -17.91 -7.17
C ILE A 63 21.16 -17.96 -6.14
N PRO A 64 22.41 -17.71 -6.55
CA PRO A 64 23.49 -17.55 -5.59
C PRO A 64 23.14 -16.35 -4.68
N ASN A 65 22.87 -16.68 -3.41
CA ASN A 65 22.68 -15.75 -2.31
C ASN A 65 21.39 -14.89 -2.39
N LEU A 66 20.25 -15.50 -2.05
CA LEU A 66 18.99 -14.76 -1.79
C LEU A 66 19.04 -13.87 -0.55
N ALA A 67 19.98 -14.13 0.38
CA ALA A 67 20.08 -13.42 1.65
C ALA A 67 20.19 -11.89 1.51
N PRO A 68 21.03 -11.30 0.63
CA PRO A 68 21.07 -9.85 0.45
C PRO A 68 19.74 -9.26 -0.04
N VAL A 69 19.08 -9.91 -1.01
CA VAL A 69 17.78 -9.45 -1.53
C VAL A 69 16.71 -9.54 -0.44
N ALA A 70 16.70 -10.65 0.30
CA ALA A 70 15.78 -10.86 1.42
C ALA A 70 15.97 -9.83 2.54
N LEU A 71 17.22 -9.46 2.82
CA LEU A 71 17.56 -8.43 3.81
C LEU A 71 17.14 -7.03 3.34
N LEU A 72 17.27 -6.72 2.05
CA LEU A 72 16.75 -5.47 1.48
C LEU A 72 15.23 -5.37 1.61
N ILE A 73 14.51 -6.46 1.30
CA ILE A 73 13.04 -6.52 1.47
C ILE A 73 12.66 -6.30 2.94
N TRP A 74 13.38 -6.95 3.85
CA TRP A 74 13.15 -6.82 5.29
C TRP A 74 13.37 -5.38 5.77
N LEU A 75 14.47 -4.75 5.37
CA LEU A 75 14.78 -3.36 5.72
C LEU A 75 13.77 -2.38 5.14
N PHE A 76 13.36 -2.57 3.89
CA PHE A 76 12.35 -1.72 3.24
C PHE A 76 11.01 -1.79 3.98
N ALA A 77 10.51 -3.01 4.27
CA ALA A 77 9.26 -3.17 4.99
C ALA A 77 9.34 -2.61 6.43
N GLY A 78 10.45 -2.84 7.13
CA GLY A 78 10.68 -2.28 8.45
C GLY A 78 10.73 -0.76 8.46
N HIS A 79 11.32 -0.16 7.42
CA HIS A 79 11.40 1.28 7.27
C HIS A 79 10.03 1.94 7.11
N GLU A 80 9.16 1.39 6.28
CA GLU A 80 7.79 1.90 6.07
C GLU A 80 6.97 1.83 7.38
N ILE A 81 7.04 0.71 8.11
CA ILE A 81 6.39 0.57 9.42
C ILE A 81 6.95 1.60 10.41
N TYR A 82 8.28 1.76 10.46
CA TYR A 82 8.92 2.69 11.38
C TYR A 82 8.53 4.15 11.09
N GLN A 83 8.58 4.58 9.82
CA GLN A 83 8.18 5.93 9.44
C GLN A 83 6.73 6.21 9.85
N ARG A 84 5.80 5.30 9.54
CA ARG A 84 4.39 5.40 9.94
C ARG A 84 4.26 5.50 11.46
N ALA A 85 4.94 4.64 12.21
CA ALA A 85 4.87 4.58 13.66
C ALA A 85 5.49 5.83 14.33
N ALA A 86 6.58 6.36 13.80
CA ALA A 86 7.32 7.47 14.40
C ALA A 86 6.56 8.82 14.35
N VAL A 87 5.61 8.98 13.42
CA VAL A 87 4.78 10.18 13.31
C VAL A 87 3.89 10.33 14.56
N ALA A 88 3.89 11.50 15.17
CA ALA A 88 2.95 11.88 16.22
C ALA A 88 2.24 13.17 15.80
N LEU A 89 0.92 13.17 15.86
CA LEU A 89 0.09 14.31 15.43
C LEU A 89 -1.06 14.49 16.41
N ASN A 90 -1.20 15.67 16.97
CA ASN A 90 -2.34 16.01 17.82
C ASN A 90 -2.69 17.48 17.59
N GLY A 91 -3.74 17.71 16.81
CA GLY A 91 -4.16 19.06 16.45
C GLY A 91 -5.25 19.09 15.39
N THR A 92 -5.61 20.31 15.00
CA THR A 92 -6.64 20.58 13.99
C THR A 92 -5.99 21.01 12.69
N VAL A 93 -6.49 20.52 11.55
CA VAL A 93 -6.03 20.96 10.23
C VAL A 93 -6.47 22.41 10.01
N VAL A 94 -5.53 23.33 9.85
CA VAL A 94 -5.80 24.76 9.60
C VAL A 94 -5.59 25.14 8.13
N SER A 95 -4.75 24.41 7.40
CA SER A 95 -4.57 24.56 5.95
C SER A 95 -4.39 23.19 5.29
N SER A 96 -4.85 23.08 4.05
CA SER A 96 -4.74 21.90 3.21
C SER A 96 -4.49 22.36 1.77
N GLU A 97 -3.30 22.09 1.26
CA GLU A 97 -2.89 22.46 -0.09
C GLU A 97 -2.48 21.20 -0.84
N THR A 98 -3.16 20.91 -1.94
CA THR A 98 -2.83 19.75 -2.79
C THR A 98 -2.02 20.20 -3.99
N GLY A 99 -0.76 19.75 -4.06
CA GLY A 99 0.10 19.87 -5.22
C GLY A 99 -0.03 18.64 -6.11
N CYS A 100 0.00 18.82 -7.43
CA CYS A 100 0.12 17.71 -8.37
C CYS A 100 1.25 18.02 -9.35
N LEU A 101 2.21 17.10 -9.48
CA LEU A 101 3.26 17.19 -10.49
C LEU A 101 2.66 16.93 -11.88
N GLN A 102 2.32 18.00 -12.58
CA GLN A 102 1.95 17.99 -14.00
C GLN A 102 3.19 17.78 -14.88
N PRO A 103 3.06 17.23 -16.12
CA PRO A 103 1.82 17.01 -16.87
C PRO A 103 1.26 15.58 -16.89
N TYR A 104 1.95 14.57 -16.34
CA TYR A 104 1.60 13.16 -16.60
C TYR A 104 1.43 12.26 -15.37
N ASN A 105 1.42 12.80 -14.14
CA ASN A 105 1.44 11.95 -12.95
C ASN A 105 0.27 12.19 -12.01
N ASN A 106 -0.52 11.15 -11.74
CA ASN A 106 -1.57 11.12 -10.70
C ASN A 106 -0.98 11.07 -9.28
N ARG A 107 0.29 11.47 -9.10
CA ARG A 107 0.96 11.54 -7.81
C ARG A 107 0.84 12.96 -7.28
N CYS A 108 -0.33 13.24 -6.71
CA CYS A 108 -0.53 14.46 -5.94
C CYS A 108 -0.07 14.25 -4.49
N ASP A 109 0.46 15.30 -3.89
CA ASP A 109 0.81 15.38 -2.49
C ASP A 109 -0.03 16.47 -1.82
N THR A 110 -0.59 16.16 -0.65
CA THR A 110 -1.37 17.13 0.13
C THR A 110 -0.56 17.59 1.31
N THR A 111 -0.19 18.86 1.33
CA THR A 111 0.47 19.48 2.48
C THR A 111 -0.58 20.01 3.44
N TYR A 112 -0.55 19.49 4.67
CA TYR A 112 -1.40 19.92 5.76
C TYR A 112 -0.59 20.77 6.73
N ILE A 113 -1.19 21.87 7.17
CA ILE A 113 -0.72 22.59 8.36
C ILE A 113 -1.64 22.18 9.49
N VAL A 114 -1.08 21.55 10.52
CA VAL A 114 -1.80 21.10 11.71
C VAL A 114 -1.42 22.01 12.86
N GLU A 115 -2.41 22.60 13.52
CA GLU A 115 -2.23 23.43 14.70
C GLU A 115 -2.60 22.65 15.95
N SER A 116 -1.62 22.47 16.85
CA SER A 116 -1.83 21.81 18.14
C SER A 116 -2.57 22.73 19.12
N GLN A 117 -3.07 22.18 20.23
CA GLN A 117 -3.73 22.95 21.30
C GLN A 117 -2.84 24.07 21.87
N ASN A 118 -1.52 23.90 21.79
CA ASN A 118 -0.54 24.90 22.22
C ASN A 118 -0.26 25.98 21.16
N HIS A 119 -1.09 26.08 20.11
CA HIS A 119 -0.89 26.93 18.93
C HIS A 119 0.43 26.69 18.16
N VAL A 120 1.08 25.55 18.40
CA VAL A 120 2.25 25.13 17.64
C VAL A 120 1.78 24.55 16.32
N ARG A 121 2.30 25.10 15.22
CA ARG A 121 2.00 24.63 13.86
C ARG A 121 3.05 23.65 13.40
N SER A 122 2.61 22.50 12.90
CA SER A 122 3.45 21.50 12.25
C SER A 122 2.99 21.31 10.80
N THR A 123 3.96 21.11 9.92
CA THR A 123 3.69 20.82 8.51
C THR A 123 3.77 19.32 8.31
N TYR A 124 2.77 18.75 7.65
CA TYR A 124 2.71 17.33 7.33
C TYR A 124 2.40 17.14 5.86
N VAL A 125 3.11 16.24 5.18
CA VAL A 125 2.90 15.97 3.75
C VAL A 125 2.29 14.59 3.60
N ALA A 126 1.09 14.53 3.00
CA ALA A 126 0.42 13.30 2.63
C ALA A 126 0.72 12.93 1.18
N GLY A 127 1.75 12.10 0.99
CA GLY A 127 2.21 11.63 -0.31
C GLY A 127 1.41 10.46 -0.89
N PRO A 128 1.89 9.86 -2.00
CA PRO A 128 1.33 8.64 -2.59
C PRO A 128 1.64 7.35 -1.87
N THR A 129 2.51 7.37 -0.87
CA THR A 129 2.96 6.18 -0.17
C THR A 129 2.08 5.88 1.04
N ASP A 130 2.08 4.62 1.46
CA ASP A 130 1.29 4.13 2.59
C ASP A 130 1.78 4.64 3.95
N ALA A 131 2.77 5.55 3.97
CA ALA A 131 3.26 6.22 5.16
C ALA A 131 2.43 7.46 5.56
N SER A 132 1.49 7.91 4.70
CA SER A 132 0.77 9.16 4.91
C SER A 132 -0.63 9.05 5.50
N LEU A 133 -1.08 10.12 6.18
CA LEU A 133 -2.50 10.43 6.41
C LEU A 133 -3.33 10.38 5.11
N GLU A 134 -4.64 10.27 5.29
CA GLU A 134 -5.61 10.39 4.19
C GLU A 134 -5.41 11.70 3.41
N ARG A 135 -5.50 11.63 2.07
CA ARG A 135 -5.09 12.70 1.14
C ARG A 135 -6.07 13.86 0.98
N ARG A 136 -7.24 13.80 1.61
CA ARG A 136 -8.30 14.80 1.48
C ARG A 136 -9.02 15.09 2.79
N LEU A 137 -8.25 15.47 3.80
CA LEU A 137 -8.83 15.92 5.07
C LEU A 137 -9.28 17.38 4.94
N PRO A 138 -10.56 17.71 5.25
CA PRO A 138 -11.03 19.07 5.21
C PRO A 138 -10.40 19.92 6.32
N VAL A 139 -10.27 21.22 6.09
CA VAL A 139 -9.87 22.18 7.13
C VAL A 139 -10.88 22.14 8.28
N GLY A 140 -10.40 22.24 9.51
CA GLY A 140 -11.19 22.08 10.74
C GLY A 140 -11.24 20.64 11.28
N THR A 141 -10.61 19.68 10.58
CA THR A 141 -10.56 18.29 11.03
C THR A 141 -9.60 18.12 12.20
N LEU A 142 -10.06 17.50 13.29
CA LEU A 142 -9.23 17.10 14.43
C LEU A 142 -8.54 15.77 14.10
N ILE A 143 -7.21 15.75 14.16
CA ILE A 143 -6.39 14.55 13.95
C ILE A 143 -5.68 14.21 15.26
N GLN A 144 -5.79 12.95 15.68
CA GLN A 144 -5.03 12.43 16.81
C GLN A 144 -4.33 11.13 16.42
N LYS A 145 -3.01 11.11 16.60
CA LYS A 145 -2.15 9.97 16.36
C LYS A 145 -1.04 9.96 17.39
N ASP A 146 -1.04 8.94 18.23
CA ASP A 146 0.01 8.76 19.21
C ASP A 146 1.30 8.26 18.54
N LYS A 147 2.43 8.62 19.16
CA LYS A 147 3.73 8.08 18.76
C LYS A 147 3.71 6.55 18.93
N TRP A 148 4.22 5.83 17.95
CA TRP A 148 4.21 4.36 17.83
C TRP A 148 2.87 3.72 17.49
N ALA A 149 1.76 4.48 17.51
CA ALA A 149 0.51 3.99 16.98
C ALA A 149 0.54 3.97 15.45
N LEU A 150 0.11 2.85 14.86
CA LEU A 150 -0.04 2.70 13.41
C LEU A 150 -1.40 3.24 12.92
N THR A 151 -2.37 3.28 13.81
CA THR A 151 -3.71 3.86 13.59
C THR A 151 -3.74 5.31 14.05
N TYR A 152 -4.73 6.04 13.56
CA TYR A 152 -5.01 7.42 13.97
C TYR A 152 -6.51 7.64 14.07
N SER A 153 -6.93 8.73 14.68
CA SER A 153 -8.32 9.16 14.74
C SER A 153 -8.52 10.47 13.97
N VAL A 154 -9.66 10.57 13.31
CA VAL A 154 -10.12 11.74 12.56
C VAL A 154 -11.49 12.12 13.09
N ASN A 155 -11.63 13.29 13.72
CA ASN A 155 -12.86 13.72 14.38
C ASN A 155 -13.43 12.63 15.33
N GLY A 156 -12.55 11.94 16.07
CA GLY A 156 -12.92 10.84 16.98
C GLY A 156 -13.17 9.49 16.31
N LYS A 157 -13.20 9.40 14.98
CA LYS A 157 -13.31 8.13 14.26
C LYS A 157 -11.94 7.50 14.04
N ILE A 158 -11.75 6.28 14.53
CA ILE A 158 -10.51 5.53 14.31
C ILE A 158 -10.42 5.11 12.82
N VAL A 159 -9.29 5.42 12.20
CA VAL A 159 -8.93 5.02 10.85
C VAL A 159 -7.79 4.01 10.93
N ASN A 160 -7.98 2.86 10.28
CA ASN A 160 -6.99 1.80 10.14
C ASN A 160 -6.85 1.43 8.66
N ASP A 161 -6.05 2.21 7.97
CA ASP A 161 -5.73 2.15 6.55
C ASP A 161 -4.34 1.53 6.30
N PHE A 162 -3.50 1.38 7.33
CA PHE A 162 -2.15 0.85 7.20
C PHE A 162 -2.18 -0.69 7.02
N PRO A 163 -1.66 -1.24 5.90
CA PRO A 163 -1.73 -2.67 5.61
C PRO A 163 -0.67 -3.46 6.40
N ILE A 164 -0.76 -3.46 7.73
CA ILE A 164 0.23 -4.09 8.64
C ILE A 164 0.48 -5.56 8.32
N ASN A 165 -0.55 -6.29 7.89
CA ASN A 165 -0.44 -7.70 7.52
C ASN A 165 0.47 -7.91 6.29
N PHE A 166 0.41 -6.98 5.32
CA PHE A 166 1.25 -7.05 4.12
C PHE A 166 2.72 -6.83 4.47
N TYR A 167 3.03 -5.75 5.19
CA TYR A 167 4.40 -5.45 5.60
C TYR A 167 4.96 -6.47 6.60
N GLY A 168 4.12 -6.97 7.53
CA GLY A 168 4.49 -8.06 8.43
C GLY A 168 4.81 -9.35 7.67
N GLY A 169 4.04 -9.67 6.63
CA GLY A 169 4.32 -10.79 5.73
C GLY A 169 5.65 -10.64 4.98
N LEU A 170 5.94 -9.45 4.45
CA LEU A 170 7.23 -9.16 3.80
C LEU A 170 8.41 -9.26 4.77
N MET A 171 8.27 -8.76 5.99
CA MET A 171 9.30 -8.92 7.02
C MET A 171 9.51 -10.39 7.37
N LEU A 172 8.45 -11.17 7.58
CA LEU A 172 8.58 -12.58 7.88
C LEU A 172 9.25 -13.34 6.72
N PHE A 173 8.84 -13.05 5.49
CA PHE A 173 9.43 -13.64 4.28
C PHE A 173 10.92 -13.30 4.15
N GLY A 174 11.29 -12.02 4.28
CA GLY A 174 12.68 -11.58 4.24
C GLY A 174 13.53 -12.24 5.32
N LEU A 175 12.99 -12.38 6.55
CA LEU A 175 13.69 -13.05 7.64
C LEU A 175 13.93 -14.54 7.35
N VAL A 176 12.88 -15.26 6.91
CA VAL A 176 12.98 -16.68 6.55
C VAL A 176 13.98 -16.89 5.43
N CYS A 177 13.91 -16.09 4.36
CA CYS A 177 14.86 -16.19 3.25
C CYS A 177 16.29 -15.82 3.66
N ALA A 178 16.50 -14.86 4.56
CA ALA A 178 17.83 -14.51 5.05
C ALA A 178 18.44 -15.62 5.94
N LEU A 179 17.64 -16.26 6.77
CA LEU A 179 18.08 -17.33 7.67
C LEU A 179 18.37 -18.63 6.92
N PHE A 180 17.47 -19.04 6.02
CA PHE A 180 17.55 -20.33 5.31
C PHE A 180 18.23 -20.23 3.93
N GLY A 181 18.38 -19.03 3.37
CA GLY A 181 19.01 -18.79 2.07
C GLY A 181 20.53 -18.72 2.11
N ARG A 182 21.18 -19.11 3.22
CA ARG A 182 22.63 -19.11 3.33
C ARG A 182 23.26 -20.06 2.31
N PRO A 183 24.29 -19.62 1.56
CA PRO A 183 24.95 -20.48 0.59
C PRO A 183 25.53 -21.70 1.31
N SER A 184 25.18 -22.88 0.82
CA SER A 184 25.83 -24.12 1.27
C SER A 184 27.26 -24.06 0.79
N SER A 185 28.19 -23.72 1.69
CA SER A 185 29.63 -23.78 1.44
C SER A 185 30.04 -25.24 1.32
N ARG A 186 29.69 -25.90 0.22
CA ARG A 186 30.32 -27.17 -0.14
C ARG A 186 31.78 -26.85 -0.44
N LYS A 187 32.67 -27.36 0.39
CA LYS A 187 34.11 -27.31 0.12
C LYS A 187 34.36 -27.98 -1.24
N PRO A 188 35.09 -27.35 -2.17
CA PRO A 188 35.57 -28.06 -3.34
C PRO A 188 36.45 -29.22 -2.86
N ILE A 189 36.15 -30.44 -3.34
CA ILE A 189 36.96 -31.65 -3.15
C ILE A 189 37.98 -31.68 -4.27
#